data_AF-A0A4Q1ZXA5-F1
#
_entry.id   AF-A0A4Q1ZXA5-F1
#
_cell.length_a   1.000
_cell.length_b   1.000
_cell.length_c   1.000
_cell.angle_alpha   90.00
_cell.angle_beta   90.00
_cell.angle_gamma   90.00
#
_symmetry.space_group_name_H-M   'P 1'
#
loop_
_entity.id
_entity.type
_entity.pdbx_description
1 polymer ?
#
loop_
_entity_poly.entity_id
_entity_poly.type
_entity_poly.pdbx_seq_one_letter_code
_entity_poly.pdbx_strand_id
1 'polypeptide(L)'
;MVNFPQEVKDFADAFKQLQEARHVADYDPTARFTKDTAEEKLGLAETSIGALKSVSSKNKKAFATWVLITSHGAKQARKQARHTGAQ
;
A
#
# COMPACT_ATOMS: atom_id res chain seq x y z
N MET A 1 -13.50 1.43 13.41
CA MET A 1 -12.52 0.97 12.40
C MET A 1 -13.14 1.20 11.03
N VAL A 2 -12.42 1.76 10.04
CA VAL A 2 -13.00 1.95 8.70
C VAL A 2 -13.10 0.58 8.03
N ASN A 3 -14.30 0.16 7.64
CA ASN A 3 -14.52 -1.16 7.03
C ASN A 3 -14.52 -1.04 5.51
N PHE A 4 -13.39 -1.38 4.88
CA PHE A 4 -13.28 -1.49 3.43
C PHE A 4 -13.68 -2.89 2.92
N PRO A 5 -14.03 -3.03 1.64
CA PRO A 5 -14.20 -4.33 0.99
C PRO A 5 -12.96 -5.21 1.17
N GLN A 6 -13.17 -6.54 1.15
CA GLN A 6 -12.08 -7.49 1.39
C GLN A 6 -10.96 -7.34 0.35
N GLU A 7 -11.32 -7.07 -0.92
CA GLU A 7 -10.38 -6.87 -2.02
C GLU A 7 -9.44 -5.68 -1.79
N VAL A 8 -9.90 -4.64 -1.08
CA VAL A 8 -9.04 -3.49 -0.71
C VAL A 8 -8.07 -3.87 0.41
N LYS A 9 -8.51 -4.70 1.36
CA LYS A 9 -7.67 -5.21 2.46
C LYS A 9 -6.59 -6.14 1.91
N ASP A 10 -6.99 -7.10 1.07
CA ASP A 10 -6.09 -8.04 0.42
C ASP A 10 -5.07 -7.32 -0.48
N PHE A 11 -5.51 -6.29 -1.22
CA PHE A 11 -4.59 -5.43 -1.98
C PHE A 11 -3.59 -4.72 -1.06
N ALA A 12 -4.03 -4.15 0.06
CA ALA A 12 -3.14 -3.46 0.99
C ALA A 12 -2.10 -4.41 1.61
N ASP A 13 -2.51 -5.62 1.97
CA ASP A 13 -1.63 -6.66 2.51
C ASP A 13 -0.64 -7.16 1.46
N ALA A 14 -1.09 -7.41 0.23
CA ALA A 14 -0.23 -7.78 -0.89
C ALA A 14 0.77 -6.67 -1.24
N PHE A 15 0.33 -5.40 -1.25
CA PHE A 15 1.19 -4.25 -1.49
C PHE A 15 2.34 -4.18 -0.48
N LYS A 16 2.05 -4.37 0.81
CA LYS A 16 3.07 -4.38 1.86
C LYS A 16 4.08 -5.52 1.65
N GLN A 17 3.61 -6.74 1.41
CA GLN A 17 4.48 -7.90 1.16
C GLN A 17 5.39 -7.69 -0.06
N LEU A 18 4.84 -7.15 -1.15
CA LEU A 18 5.59 -6.88 -2.37
C LEU A 18 6.59 -5.73 -2.20
N GLN A 19 6.27 -4.73 -1.37
CA GLN A 19 7.19 -3.66 -1.02
C GLN A 19 8.39 -4.18 -0.21
N GLU A 20 8.15 -5.07 0.76
CA GLU A 20 9.20 -5.72 1.54
C GLU A 20 10.07 -6.62 0.64
N ALA A 21 9.44 -7.43 -0.21
CA ALA A 21 10.15 -8.27 -1.18
C ALA A 21 11.04 -7.43 -2.12
N ARG A 22 10.53 -6.29 -2.61
CA ARG A 22 11.31 -5.35 -3.41
C ARG A 22 12.48 -4.76 -2.62
N HIS A 23 12.26 -4.38 -1.35
CA HIS A 23 13.34 -3.84 -0.51
C HIS A 23 14.47 -4.86 -0.32
N VAL A 24 14.14 -6.12 -0.08
CA VAL A 24 15.15 -7.20 -0.02
C VAL A 24 15.87 -7.35 -1.37
N ALA A 25 15.12 -7.37 -2.48
CA ALA A 25 15.70 -7.50 -3.81
C ALA A 25 16.65 -6.36 -4.20
N ASP A 26 16.30 -5.12 -3.84
CA ASP A 26 17.08 -3.94 -4.20
C ASP A 26 18.29 -3.73 -3.27
N TYR A 27 18.21 -4.14 -2.00
CA TYR A 27 19.17 -3.71 -0.97
C TYR A 27 19.88 -4.83 -0.20
N ASP A 28 19.44 -6.09 -0.25
CA ASP A 28 20.16 -7.20 0.38
C ASP A 28 21.12 -7.88 -0.62
N PRO A 29 22.45 -7.69 -0.49
CA PRO A 29 23.42 -8.28 -1.42
C PRO A 29 23.56 -9.80 -1.25
N THR A 30 23.08 -10.35 -0.13
CA THR A 30 23.14 -11.78 0.18
C THR A 30 21.90 -12.52 -0.30
N ALA A 31 20.82 -11.80 -0.64
CA ALA A 31 19.60 -12.39 -1.14
C ALA A 31 19.85 -13.17 -2.44
N ARG A 32 19.14 -14.29 -2.59
CA ARG A 32 19.13 -15.11 -3.79
C ARG A 32 17.69 -15.38 -4.17
N PHE A 33 17.38 -15.21 -5.44
CA PHE A 33 16.04 -15.38 -5.98
C PHE A 33 16.04 -16.52 -6.97
N THR A 34 14.96 -17.31 -6.97
CA THR A 34 14.70 -18.31 -8.00
C THR A 34 13.59 -17.79 -8.91
N LYS A 35 13.51 -18.36 -10.12
CA LYS A 35 12.41 -18.07 -11.05
C LYS A 35 11.04 -18.29 -10.39
N ASP A 36 10.86 -19.42 -9.71
CA ASP A 36 9.61 -19.78 -9.04
C ASP A 36 9.20 -18.72 -8.00
N THR A 37 10.15 -18.27 -7.16
CA THR A 37 9.86 -17.21 -6.17
C THR A 37 9.49 -15.89 -6.82
N ALA A 38 10.08 -15.56 -7.97
CA ALA A 38 9.73 -14.35 -8.72
C ALA A 38 8.35 -14.46 -9.37
N GLU A 39 8.01 -15.61 -9.96
CA GLU A 39 6.69 -15.88 -10.54
C GLU A 39 5.58 -15.84 -9.48
N GLU A 40 5.84 -16.32 -8.27
CA GLU A 40 4.90 -16.22 -7.15
C GLU A 40 4.60 -14.75 -6.80
N LYS A 41 5.63 -13.88 -6.73
CA LYS A 41 5.42 -12.44 -6.47
C LYS A 41 4.71 -11.75 -7.62
N LEU A 42 5.00 -12.13 -8.87
CA LEU A 42 4.29 -11.63 -10.04
C LEU A 42 2.80 -11.99 -9.97
N GLY A 43 2.48 -13.27 -9.70
CA GLY A 43 1.09 -13.73 -9.57
C GLY A 43 0.33 -13.02 -8.45
N LEU A 44 0.97 -12.78 -7.30
CA LEU A 44 0.39 -11.99 -6.20
C LEU A 44 0.10 -10.54 -6.64
N ALA A 45 1.04 -9.92 -7.35
CA ALA A 45 0.87 -8.55 -7.86
C ALA A 45 -0.29 -8.47 -8.86
N GLU A 46 -0.34 -9.35 -9.85
CA GLU A 46 -1.39 -9.36 -10.87
C GLU A 46 -2.77 -9.62 -10.26
N THR A 47 -2.87 -10.60 -9.36
CA THR A 47 -4.12 -10.95 -8.67
C THR A 47 -4.62 -9.78 -7.83
N SER A 48 -3.76 -9.18 -7.01
CA SER A 48 -4.15 -8.07 -6.13
C SER A 48 -4.51 -6.80 -6.91
N ILE A 49 -3.80 -6.50 -8.01
CA ILE A 49 -4.16 -5.39 -8.92
C ILE A 49 -5.51 -5.66 -9.59
N GLY A 50 -5.74 -6.90 -10.05
CA GLY A 50 -7.01 -7.33 -10.63
C GLY A 50 -8.18 -7.15 -9.65
N ALA A 51 -8.00 -7.61 -8.41
CA ALA A 51 -8.97 -7.46 -7.33
C ALA A 51 -9.24 -5.99 -7.03
N LEU A 52 -8.20 -5.15 -6.88
CA LEU A 52 -8.41 -3.71 -6.69
C LEU A 52 -9.15 -3.08 -7.88
N LYS A 53 -8.86 -3.50 -9.11
CA LYS A 53 -9.54 -3.00 -10.31
C LYS A 53 -11.03 -3.37 -10.34
N SER A 54 -11.46 -4.49 -9.76
CA SER A 54 -12.88 -4.87 -9.69
C SER A 54 -13.67 -4.06 -8.66
N VAL A 55 -13.00 -3.47 -7.66
CA VAL A 55 -13.65 -2.64 -6.64
C VAL A 55 -14.35 -1.42 -7.24
N SER A 56 -15.52 -1.07 -6.70
CA SER A 56 -16.28 0.11 -7.13
C SER A 56 -15.47 1.41 -7.01
N SER A 57 -15.73 2.36 -7.91
CA SER A 57 -15.05 3.67 -7.89
C SER A 57 -15.26 4.41 -6.57
N LYS A 58 -16.43 4.26 -5.94
CA LYS A 58 -16.73 4.83 -4.61
C LYS A 58 -15.77 4.31 -3.54
N ASN A 59 -15.56 2.99 -3.47
CA ASN A 59 -14.68 2.38 -2.48
C ASN A 59 -13.20 2.71 -2.75
N LYS A 60 -12.78 2.74 -4.02
CA LYS A 60 -11.43 3.18 -4.41
C LYS A 60 -11.14 4.62 -3.96
N LYS A 61 -12.06 5.55 -4.22
CA LYS A 61 -11.94 6.96 -3.78
C LYS A 61 -11.89 7.06 -2.26
N ALA A 62 -12.80 6.38 -1.56
CA ALA A 62 -12.82 6.38 -0.10
C ALA A 62 -11.50 5.86 0.48
N PHE A 63 -10.94 4.77 -0.08
CA PHE A 63 -9.65 4.24 0.32
C PHE A 63 -8.50 5.21 0.04
N ALA A 64 -8.42 5.78 -1.17
CA ALA A 64 -7.39 6.75 -1.52
C ALA A 64 -7.43 8.00 -0.61
N THR A 65 -8.62 8.54 -0.36
CA THR A 65 -8.81 9.66 0.58
C THR A 65 -8.39 9.28 1.98
N TRP A 66 -8.75 8.08 2.46
CA TRP A 66 -8.34 7.61 3.77
C TRP A 66 -6.82 7.48 3.88
N VAL A 67 -6.13 6.91 2.88
CA VAL A 67 -4.66 6.83 2.83
C VAL A 67 -4.05 8.22 2.89
N LEU A 68 -4.52 9.16 2.05
CA LEU A 68 -4.03 10.53 2.04
C LEU A 68 -4.18 11.19 3.41
N ILE A 69 -5.34 11.08 4.05
CA ILE A 69 -5.63 11.72 5.34
C ILE A 69 -4.89 11.04 6.50
N THR A 70 -4.63 9.74 6.43
CA THR A 70 -4.06 8.98 7.56
C THR A 70 -2.56 8.72 7.47
N SER A 71 -1.96 8.98 6.29
CA SER A 71 -0.54 8.88 6.06
C SER A 71 0.28 9.68 7.08
N HIS A 72 1.49 9.19 7.36
CA HIS A 72 2.41 9.87 8.29
C HIS A 72 2.69 11.32 7.83
N GLY A 73 2.96 11.52 6.54
CA GLY A 73 3.19 12.86 5.97
C GLY A 73 2.01 13.81 6.19
N ALA A 74 0.78 13.38 5.92
CA ALA A 74 -0.40 14.22 6.14
C ALA A 74 -0.69 14.49 7.62
N LYS A 75 -0.34 13.57 8.53
CA LYS A 75 -0.38 13.82 9.98
C LYS A 75 0.65 14.89 10.39
N GLN A 76 1.89 14.79 9.91
CA GLN A 76 2.94 15.77 10.23
C GLN A 76 2.63 17.16 9.68
N ALA A 77 2.19 17.26 8.43
CA ALA A 77 1.83 18.53 7.81
C ALA A 77 0.73 19.27 8.61
N ARG A 78 -0.29 18.55 9.06
CA ARG A 78 -1.35 19.13 9.93
C ARG A 78 -0.82 19.55 11.30
N LYS A 79 0.09 18.77 11.89
CA LYS A 79 0.73 19.14 13.16
C LYS A 79 1.51 20.44 13.01
N GLN A 80 2.32 20.57 11.95
CA GLN A 80 3.09 21.78 11.66
C GLN A 80 2.18 23.00 11.44
N ALA A 81 1.14 22.89 10.59
CA ALA A 81 0.20 23.98 10.34
C ALA A 81 -0.50 24.51 11.61
N ARG A 82 -0.82 23.63 12.57
CA ARG A 82 -1.40 24.03 13.87
C ARG A 82 -0.42 24.80 14.76
N HIS A 83 0.88 24.55 14.64
CA HIS A 83 1.89 25.29 15.38
C HIS A 83 2.23 26.63 14.72
N THR A 84 2.13 26.76 13.40
CA THR A 84 2.41 28.01 12.67
C THR A 84 1.26 29.01 12.71
N GLY A 85 0.01 28.56 12.89
CA GLY A 85 -1.17 29.43 13.01
C GLY A 85 -1.49 29.94 14.43
N ALA A 86 -0.57 29.78 15.38
CA ALA A 86 -0.73 30.18 16.78
C ALA A 86 0.17 31.38 17.18
N GLN A 87 0.64 32.15 16.20
CA GLN A 87 1.33 33.43 16.39
C GLN A 87 0.50 34.57 15.82
#